data_AF-A0A151F5H4-F1
#
_entry.id   AF-A0A151F5H4-F1
#
_cell.length_a   1.000
_cell.length_b   1.000
_cell.length_c   1.000
_cell.angle_alpha   90.00
_cell.angle_beta   90.00
_cell.angle_gamma   90.00
#
_symmetry.space_group_name_H-M   'P 1'
#
loop_
_entity.id
_entity.type
_entity.pdbx_description
1 polymer ?
#
loop_
_entity_poly.entity_id
_entity_poly.type
_entity_poly.pdbx_seq_one_letter_code
_entity_poly.pdbx_strand_id
1 'polypeptide(L)'
;MSKTKITIDYTKCGEPSTVDPRDCGKCLKVCDPAVFLMHQPLNIEQDPYDPQLWRITAVWLSLCTRCLKCVEVCPEKAITVSW
;
A
#
# COMPACT_ATOMS: atom_id res chain seq x y z
N MET A 1 -0.34 -24.59 5.52
CA MET A 1 -1.01 -23.29 5.31
C MET A 1 -0.17 -22.49 4.33
N SER A 2 -0.77 -22.00 3.24
CA SER A 2 -0.05 -21.21 2.25
C SER A 2 0.16 -19.77 2.74
N LYS A 3 1.28 -19.16 2.31
CA LYS A 3 1.69 -17.82 2.78
C LYS A 3 0.77 -16.77 2.16
N THR A 4 0.23 -15.88 2.99
CA THR A 4 -0.54 -14.73 2.51
C THR A 4 0.32 -13.86 1.61
N LYS A 5 -0.22 -13.47 0.46
CA LYS A 5 0.38 -12.54 -0.50
C LYS A 5 -0.54 -11.34 -0.66
N ILE A 6 0.03 -10.14 -0.55
CA ILE A 6 -0.67 -8.89 -0.84
C ILE A 6 0.08 -8.22 -1.99
N THR A 7 -0.62 -7.93 -3.07
CA THR A 7 -0.09 -7.21 -4.23
C THR A 7 -0.74 -5.84 -4.31
N ILE A 8 0.06 -4.82 -4.59
CA ILE A 8 -0.41 -3.45 -4.82
C ILE A 8 -0.04 -3.07 -6.25
N ASP A 9 -1.04 -2.62 -7.00
CA ASP A 9 -0.86 -2.08 -8.35
C ASP A 9 -0.45 -0.61 -8.26
N TYR A 10 0.85 -0.35 -8.45
CA TYR A 10 1.41 1.00 -8.37
C TYR A 10 0.98 1.90 -9.54
N THR A 11 0.49 1.33 -10.64
CA THR A 11 -0.14 2.13 -11.71
C THR A 11 -1.44 2.81 -11.25
N LYS A 12 -2.00 2.35 -10.12
CA LYS A 12 -3.25 2.85 -9.52
C LYS A 12 -3.04 3.53 -8.18
N CYS A 13 -1.99 3.21 -7.43
CA CYS A 13 -1.75 3.77 -6.09
C CYS A 13 -0.29 4.20 -5.93
N GLY A 14 -0.06 5.51 -5.80
CA GLY A 14 1.29 6.08 -5.79
C GLY A 14 1.69 6.51 -7.20
N GLU A 15 2.97 6.35 -7.52
CA GLU A 15 3.51 6.67 -8.85
C GLU A 15 3.41 5.43 -9.77
N PRO A 16 2.95 5.57 -11.04
CA PRO A 16 2.60 6.78 -11.79
C PRO A 16 1.13 7.25 -11.69
N SER A 17 0.35 6.80 -10.70
CA SER A 17 -1.06 7.16 -10.60
C SER A 17 -1.29 8.62 -10.19
N THR A 18 -2.52 9.11 -10.37
CA THR A 18 -2.95 10.44 -9.92
C THR A 18 -3.24 10.51 -8.42
N VAL A 19 -3.15 9.39 -7.72
CA VAL A 19 -3.50 9.29 -6.29
C VAL A 19 -2.23 9.35 -5.46
N ASP A 20 -2.06 10.46 -4.73
CA ASP A 20 -1.04 10.56 -3.69
C ASP A 20 -1.46 9.72 -2.47
N PRO A 21 -0.67 8.70 -2.08
CA PRO A 21 -0.98 7.87 -0.92
C PRO A 21 -1.01 8.64 0.40
N ARG A 22 -0.31 9.80 0.49
CA ARG A 22 -0.34 10.70 1.65
C ARG A 22 -1.74 11.26 1.90
N ASP A 23 -2.46 11.59 0.82
CA ASP A 23 -3.81 12.13 0.90
C ASP A 23 -4.85 11.02 1.11
N CYS A 24 -4.64 9.84 0.52
CA CYS A 24 -5.59 8.73 0.61
C CYS A 24 -5.45 7.94 1.92
N GLY A 25 -4.35 7.19 2.09
CA GLY A 25 -4.02 6.41 3.28
C GLY A 25 -5.08 5.44 3.83
N LYS A 26 -6.17 5.13 3.11
CA LYS A 26 -7.31 4.39 3.68
C LYS A 26 -6.97 2.97 4.10
N CYS A 27 -6.11 2.29 3.33
CA CYS A 27 -5.65 0.94 3.67
C CYS A 27 -4.78 0.91 4.95
N LEU A 28 -4.06 1.98 5.25
CA LEU A 28 -3.31 2.13 6.51
C LEU A 28 -4.27 2.29 7.69
N LYS A 29 -5.32 3.09 7.52
CA LYS A 29 -6.30 3.39 8.58
C LYS A 29 -7.19 2.20 8.94
N VAL A 30 -7.53 1.35 7.98
CA VAL A 30 -8.47 0.24 8.18
C VAL A 30 -7.80 -1.07 8.61
N CYS A 31 -6.47 -1.16 8.49
CA CYS A 31 -5.74 -2.39 8.77
C CYS A 31 -5.40 -2.48 10.26
N ASP A 32 -6.22 -3.21 11.02
CA ASP A 32 -6.01 -3.45 12.45
C ASP A 32 -4.58 -3.96 12.81
N PRO A 33 -3.99 -4.94 12.09
CA PRO A 33 -2.62 -5.39 12.34
C PRO A 33 -1.53 -4.47 11.73
N ALA A 34 -1.91 -3.34 11.12
CA ALA A 34 -1.02 -2.37 10.51
C ALA A 34 0.01 -2.97 9.53
N VAL A 35 -0.41 -3.86 8.61
CA VAL A 35 0.55 -4.57 7.73
C VAL A 35 1.17 -3.72 6.60
N PHE A 36 0.72 -2.48 6.44
CA PHE A 36 1.13 -1.58 5.37
C PHE A 36 2.07 -0.50 5.90
N LEU A 37 3.05 -0.12 5.09
CA LEU A 37 3.99 0.97 5.33
C LEU A 37 3.87 2.00 4.20
N MET A 38 3.74 3.28 4.56
CA MET A 38 3.92 4.38 3.63
C MET A 38 5.39 4.78 3.58
N HIS A 39 5.97 4.85 2.40
CA HIS A 39 7.36 5.24 2.23
C HIS A 39 7.62 5.79 0.83
N GLN A 40 8.79 6.40 0.67
CA GLN A 40 9.30 6.82 -0.62
C GLN A 40 9.67 5.62 -1.52
N PRO A 41 9.56 5.74 -2.85
CA PRO A 41 10.18 4.82 -3.77
C PRO A 41 11.69 4.69 -3.51
N LEU A 42 12.17 3.47 -3.33
CA LEU A 42 13.59 3.19 -3.06
C LEU A 42 14.44 3.23 -4.34
N ASN A 43 13.79 3.19 -5.51
CA ASN A 43 14.44 3.05 -6.80
C ASN A 43 14.28 4.31 -7.67
N ILE A 44 13.89 5.44 -7.06
CA ILE A 44 13.72 6.72 -7.75
C ILE A 44 14.53 7.75 -6.97
N GLU A 45 15.47 8.40 -7.64
CA GLU A 45 16.22 9.51 -7.06
C GLU A 45 15.31 10.74 -6.95
N GLN A 46 15.27 11.32 -5.76
CA GLN A 46 14.45 12.48 -5.44
C GLN A 46 15.09 13.24 -4.26
N ASP A 47 14.66 14.48 -4.04
CA ASP A 47 15.17 15.29 -2.93
C ASP A 47 14.95 14.56 -1.59
N PRO A 48 16.01 14.21 -0.84
CA PRO A 48 15.88 13.50 0.43
C PRO A 48 15.20 14.36 1.51
N TYR A 49 15.24 15.69 1.39
CA TYR A 49 14.60 16.62 2.33
C TYR A 49 13.14 16.90 1.96
N ASP A 50 12.78 16.84 0.68
CA ASP A 50 11.42 17.08 0.19
C ASP A 50 10.96 16.07 -0.88
N PRO A 51 10.72 14.80 -0.49
CA PRO A 51 10.29 13.75 -1.40
C PRO A 51 8.87 13.97 -1.90
N GLN A 52 8.72 14.07 -3.23
CA GLN A 52 7.40 14.26 -3.84
C GLN A 52 6.68 12.94 -4.13
N LEU A 53 7.40 11.83 -4.29
CA LEU A 53 6.80 10.54 -4.61
C LEU A 53 6.70 9.65 -3.38
N TRP A 54 5.53 9.06 -3.20
CA TRP A 54 5.19 8.20 -2.09
C TRP A 54 4.43 6.96 -2.57
N ARG A 55 4.61 5.86 -1.85
CA ARG A 55 3.93 4.58 -2.11
C ARG A 55 3.55 3.90 -0.81
N ILE A 56 2.60 2.99 -0.91
CA ILE A 56 2.24 2.08 0.17
C ILE A 56 2.69 0.67 -0.20
N THR A 57 3.37 -0.02 0.71
CA THR A 57 3.81 -1.41 0.53
C THR A 57 3.34 -2.26 1.70
N ALA A 58 2.91 -3.49 1.41
CA ALA A 58 2.57 -4.47 2.45
C ALA A 58 3.87 -5.16 2.93
N VAL A 59 4.26 -4.91 4.18
CA VAL A 59 5.56 -5.35 4.73
C VAL A 59 5.39 -6.53 5.69
N TRP A 60 4.33 -6.54 6.49
CA TRP A 60 4.12 -7.53 7.56
C TRP A 60 3.06 -8.58 7.19
N LEU A 61 3.27 -9.27 6.06
CA LEU A 61 2.29 -10.21 5.48
C LEU A 61 1.88 -11.36 6.42
N SER A 62 2.76 -11.76 7.34
CA SER A 62 2.49 -12.80 8.34
C SER A 62 1.43 -12.39 9.38
N LEU A 63 1.24 -11.08 9.59
CA LEU A 63 0.25 -10.54 10.52
C LEU A 63 -1.13 -10.32 9.87
N CYS A 64 -1.24 -10.50 8.55
CA CYS A 64 -2.48 -10.29 7.83
C CYS A 64 -3.54 -11.33 8.23
N THR A 65 -4.68 -10.86 8.73
CA THR A 65 -5.83 -11.69 9.16
C THR A 65 -6.80 -12.03 8.02
N ARG A 66 -6.52 -11.61 6.78
CA ARG A 66 -7.36 -11.83 5.58
C ARG A 66 -8.78 -11.27 5.72
N CYS A 67 -8.94 -10.16 6.44
CA CYS A 67 -10.23 -9.50 6.63
C CYS A 67 -10.75 -8.76 5.39
N LEU A 68 -9.93 -8.60 4.35
CA LEU A 68 -10.23 -7.93 3.07
C LEU A 68 -10.66 -6.45 3.14
N LYS A 69 -10.76 -5.85 4.33
CA LYS A 69 -11.10 -4.41 4.52
C LYS A 69 -10.24 -3.46 3.67
N CYS A 70 -8.95 -3.77 3.48
CA CYS A 70 -8.05 -2.97 2.65
C CYS A 70 -8.42 -2.98 1.16
N VAL A 71 -8.96 -4.10 0.66
CA VAL A 71 -9.44 -4.24 -0.72
C VAL A 71 -10.74 -3.45 -0.89
N GLU A 72 -11.66 -3.56 0.07
CA GLU A 72 -12.98 -2.92 0.03
C GLU A 72 -12.89 -1.39 0.09
N VAL A 73 -12.01 -0.85 0.94
CA VAL A 73 -11.90 0.61 1.15
C VAL A 73 -11.08 1.32 0.08
N CYS A 74 -10.31 0.58 -0.74
CA CYS A 74 -9.40 1.16 -1.72
C CYS A 74 -10.21 1.76 -2.89
N PRO A 75 -10.22 3.10 -3.08
CA PRO A 75 -11.01 3.72 -4.14
C PRO A 75 -10.54 3.29 -5.54
N GLU A 76 -9.23 3.08 -5.69
CA GLU A 76 -8.59 2.71 -6.96
C GLU A 76 -8.59 1.21 -7.24
N LYS A 77 -9.10 0.39 -6.32
CA LYS A 77 -9.05 -1.09 -6.40
C LYS A 77 -7.63 -1.60 -6.71
N ALA A 78 -6.63 -0.99 -6.08
CA ALA A 78 -5.21 -1.27 -6.32
C ALA A 78 -4.69 -2.48 -5.52
N ILE A 79 -5.44 -2.98 -4.53
CA ILE A 79 -4.96 -4.00 -3.59
C ILE A 79 -5.61 -5.35 -3.89
N THR A 80 -4.80 -6.39 -3.99
CA THR A 80 -5.24 -7.79 -4.12
C THR A 80 -4.63 -8.63 -2.99
N VAL A 81 -5.45 -9.45 -2.34
CA VAL A 81 -5.02 -10.41 -1.31
C VAL A 81 -5.22 -11.83 -1.82
N SER A 82 -4.19 -12.67 -1.76
CA SER A 82 -4.24 -14.09 -2.13
C SER A 82 -3.47 -14.95 -1.13
N TRP A 83 -3.59 -16.27 -1.25
CA TRP A 83 -2.92 -17.27 -0.43
C TRP A 83 -2.67 -18.54 -1.22
#